data_AF-A0A344LQI8-F1
#
_entry.id   AF-A0A344LQI8-F1
#
_cell.length_a   1.000
_cell.length_b   1.000
_cell.length_c   1.000
_cell.angle_alpha   90.00
_cell.angle_beta   90.00
_cell.angle_gamma   90.00
#
_symmetry.space_group_name_H-M   'P 1'
#
loop_
_entity.id
_entity.type
_entity.pdbx_description
1 polymer ?
#
loop_
_entity_poly.entity_id
_entity_poly.type
_entity_poly.pdbx_seq_one_letter_code
_entity_poly.pdbx_strand_id
1 'polypeptide(L)'
;MIKYLKYISITVIAFALFSCKKNEWTPEKEAEFKKGVKERLEKGSFNENQINYIANCTFEKVKSKDLKPNDYEKPQTLEVVKNMEKECSNESYEKSLTREDIARVWNPEIIRSYKKILKPIFIQKGFKDDQASYIADCTAYTLFQQNVTIADLQDPRYQNLIERVGMFCQQELIRQN
;
A
#
# COMPACT_ATOMS: atom_id res chain seq x y z
N MET A 1 44.81 -20.85 -38.62
CA MET A 1 43.38 -20.79 -38.99
C MET A 1 42.49 -21.64 -38.05
N ILE A 2 42.63 -21.57 -36.70
CA ILE A 2 41.75 -22.29 -35.73
C ILE A 2 41.66 -21.55 -34.37
N LYS A 3 41.66 -20.21 -34.33
CA LYS A 3 41.50 -19.47 -33.05
C LYS A 3 40.38 -18.43 -33.03
N TYR A 4 39.93 -17.95 -34.20
CA TYR A 4 38.85 -16.95 -34.28
C TYR A 4 37.43 -17.53 -34.31
N LEU A 5 37.27 -18.85 -34.55
CA LEU A 5 35.96 -19.51 -34.64
C LEU A 5 35.30 -19.81 -33.27
N LYS A 6 36.05 -19.79 -32.16
CA LYS A 6 35.47 -20.06 -30.82
C LYS A 6 34.80 -18.83 -30.18
N TYR A 7 35.14 -17.62 -30.59
CA TYR A 7 34.57 -16.39 -30.00
C TYR A 7 33.20 -16.02 -30.58
N ILE A 8 32.89 -16.44 -31.80
CA ILE A 8 31.59 -16.14 -32.45
C ILE A 8 30.49 -17.09 -31.94
N SER A 9 30.86 -18.30 -31.49
CA SER A 9 29.86 -19.28 -31.01
C SER A 9 29.28 -18.96 -29.64
N ILE A 10 29.95 -18.18 -28.78
CA ILE A 10 29.45 -17.85 -27.43
C ILE A 10 28.52 -16.63 -27.47
N THR A 11 28.81 -15.63 -28.32
CA THR A 11 27.98 -14.42 -28.45
C THR A 11 26.64 -14.70 -29.12
N VAL A 12 26.58 -15.66 -30.04
CA VAL A 12 25.32 -16.03 -30.73
C VAL A 12 24.38 -16.82 -29.80
N ILE A 13 24.91 -17.63 -28.87
CA ILE A 13 24.08 -18.37 -27.90
C ILE A 13 23.49 -17.41 -26.84
N ALA A 14 24.22 -16.36 -26.46
CA ALA A 14 23.69 -15.32 -25.57
C ALA A 14 22.50 -14.57 -26.22
N PHE A 15 22.61 -14.16 -27.48
CA PHE A 15 21.52 -13.46 -28.19
C PHE A 15 20.30 -14.36 -28.52
N ALA A 16 20.51 -15.67 -28.71
CA ALA A 16 19.43 -16.62 -28.93
C ALA A 16 18.60 -16.87 -27.65
N LEU A 17 19.20 -16.78 -26.46
CA LEU A 17 18.49 -16.95 -25.18
C LEU A 17 17.67 -15.71 -24.77
N PHE A 18 18.04 -14.50 -25.21
CA PHE A 18 17.26 -13.28 -24.98
C PHE A 18 16.11 -13.06 -25.97
N SER A 19 16.07 -13.80 -27.08
CA SER A 19 15.02 -13.61 -28.11
C SER A 19 13.66 -14.24 -27.79
N CYS A 20 13.51 -14.90 -26.63
CA CYS A 20 12.32 -15.73 -26.40
C CYS A 20 11.50 -15.44 -25.15
N LYS A 21 11.53 -14.24 -24.54
CA LYS A 21 10.55 -13.89 -23.48
C LYS A 21 10.18 -12.41 -23.44
N LYS A 22 9.54 -11.90 -24.50
CA LYS A 22 9.10 -10.49 -24.59
C LYS A 22 8.10 -10.06 -23.50
N ASN A 23 7.41 -11.01 -22.85
CA ASN A 23 6.35 -10.73 -21.86
C ASN A 23 6.64 -11.37 -20.49
N GLU A 24 7.89 -11.32 -20.03
CA GLU A 24 8.23 -11.66 -18.64
C GLU A 24 8.63 -10.44 -17.84
N TRP A 25 8.54 -10.60 -16.51
CA TRP A 25 9.03 -9.64 -15.53
C TRP A 25 10.56 -9.61 -15.58
N THR A 26 11.10 -8.49 -16.05
CA THR A 26 12.53 -8.15 -15.92
C THR A 26 12.67 -7.09 -14.82
N PRO A 27 13.88 -6.90 -14.25
CA PRO A 27 14.11 -5.83 -13.28
C PRO A 27 13.68 -4.45 -13.76
N GLU A 28 13.86 -4.16 -15.06
CA GLU A 28 13.45 -2.88 -15.67
C GLU A 28 11.93 -2.71 -15.67
N LYS A 29 11.20 -3.76 -16.07
CA LYS A 29 9.72 -3.73 -16.11
C LYS A 29 9.10 -3.72 -14.72
N GLU A 30 9.73 -4.39 -13.77
CA GLU A 30 9.37 -4.30 -12.35
C GLU A 30 9.54 -2.86 -11.83
N ALA A 31 10.69 -2.25 -12.10
CA ALA A 31 10.96 -0.87 -11.69
C ALA A 31 9.96 0.11 -12.32
N GLU A 32 9.65 -0.05 -13.60
CA GLU A 32 8.64 0.76 -14.31
C GLU A 32 7.24 0.60 -13.71
N PHE A 33 6.81 -0.65 -13.47
CA PHE A 33 5.53 -0.93 -12.81
C PHE A 33 5.46 -0.27 -11.43
N LYS A 34 6.47 -0.49 -10.58
CA LYS A 34 6.52 0.06 -9.23
C LYS A 34 6.53 1.59 -9.27
N LYS A 35 7.30 2.20 -10.17
CA LYS A 35 7.31 3.65 -10.38
C LYS A 35 5.91 4.17 -10.71
N GLY A 36 5.20 3.52 -11.63
CA GLY A 36 3.82 3.88 -11.98
C GLY A 36 2.86 3.80 -10.79
N VAL A 37 2.99 2.80 -9.93
CA VAL A 37 2.20 2.73 -8.67
C VAL A 37 2.55 3.90 -7.75
N LYS A 38 3.84 4.18 -7.52
CA LYS A 38 4.29 5.26 -6.63
C LYS A 38 3.78 6.63 -7.10
N GLU A 39 3.94 6.96 -8.37
CA GLU A 39 3.48 8.24 -8.95
C GLU A 39 1.96 8.46 -8.79
N ARG A 40 1.16 7.38 -8.80
CA ARG A 40 -0.28 7.47 -8.52
C ARG A 40 -0.57 7.75 -7.05
N LEU A 41 0.23 7.18 -6.14
CA LEU A 41 0.04 7.29 -4.70
C LEU A 41 0.63 8.57 -4.10
N GLU A 42 1.62 9.18 -4.74
CA GLU A 42 2.21 10.47 -4.35
C GLU A 42 1.20 11.62 -4.34
N LYS A 43 0.09 11.50 -5.08
CA LYS A 43 -1.04 12.44 -5.04
C LYS A 43 -2.01 12.19 -3.87
N GLY A 44 -1.80 11.14 -3.10
CA GLY A 44 -2.61 10.73 -1.95
C GLY A 44 -1.97 11.05 -0.61
N SER A 45 -2.53 10.47 0.45
CA SER A 45 -2.13 10.74 1.86
C SER A 45 -1.14 9.71 2.42
N PHE A 46 -0.40 8.99 1.57
CA PHE A 46 0.55 7.97 2.02
C PHE A 46 1.94 8.59 2.24
N ASN A 47 2.63 8.18 3.30
CA ASN A 47 4.04 8.54 3.48
C ASN A 47 4.97 7.69 2.59
N GLU A 48 6.25 8.05 2.49
CA GLU A 48 7.21 7.37 1.61
C GLU A 48 7.34 5.87 1.90
N ASN A 49 7.36 5.47 3.18
CA ASN A 49 7.45 4.06 3.58
C ASN A 49 6.21 3.28 3.15
N GLN A 50 5.02 3.90 3.28
CA GLN A 50 3.76 3.31 2.82
C GLN A 50 3.73 3.19 1.30
N ILE A 51 4.12 4.25 0.58
CA ILE A 51 4.19 4.25 -0.89
C ILE A 51 5.13 3.13 -1.37
N ASN A 52 6.30 2.99 -0.75
CA ASN A 52 7.25 1.93 -1.05
C ASN A 52 6.70 0.53 -0.74
N TYR A 53 6.03 0.37 0.42
CA TYR A 53 5.38 -0.89 0.77
C TYR A 53 4.30 -1.26 -0.24
N ILE A 54 3.39 -0.32 -0.58
CA ILE A 54 2.28 -0.58 -1.49
C ILE A 54 2.79 -0.98 -2.87
N ALA A 55 3.79 -0.28 -3.41
CA ALA A 55 4.38 -0.61 -4.70
C ALA A 55 4.99 -2.02 -4.72
N ASN A 56 5.72 -2.39 -3.67
CA ASN A 56 6.32 -3.72 -3.55
C ASN A 56 5.25 -4.81 -3.34
N CYS A 57 4.33 -4.61 -2.41
CA CYS A 57 3.23 -5.54 -2.13
C CYS A 57 2.38 -5.80 -3.38
N THR A 58 2.01 -4.74 -4.09
CA THR A 58 1.18 -4.86 -5.31
C THR A 58 1.91 -5.67 -6.37
N PHE A 59 3.19 -5.40 -6.58
CA PHE A 59 4.01 -6.16 -7.52
C PHE A 59 4.09 -7.65 -7.17
N GLU A 60 4.33 -7.99 -5.91
CA GLU A 60 4.36 -9.39 -5.46
C GLU A 60 2.99 -10.08 -5.66
N LYS A 61 1.88 -9.39 -5.38
CA LYS A 61 0.54 -9.93 -5.64
C LYS A 61 0.27 -10.13 -7.14
N VAL A 62 0.67 -9.19 -7.99
CA VAL A 62 0.58 -9.30 -9.45
C VAL A 62 1.35 -10.51 -9.96
N LYS A 63 2.60 -10.70 -9.50
CA LYS A 63 3.39 -11.89 -9.82
C LYS A 63 2.74 -13.19 -9.33
N SER A 64 2.20 -13.20 -8.12
CA SER A 64 1.54 -14.39 -7.54
C SER A 64 0.31 -14.85 -8.32
N LYS A 65 -0.29 -13.96 -9.12
CA LYS A 65 -1.43 -14.23 -10.00
C LYS A 65 -1.02 -14.55 -11.45
N ASP A 66 0.28 -14.74 -11.69
CA ASP A 66 0.86 -15.01 -13.02
C ASP A 66 0.57 -13.93 -14.09
N LEU A 67 0.15 -12.74 -13.66
CA LEU A 67 -0.09 -11.61 -14.55
C LEU A 67 1.24 -11.14 -15.13
N LYS A 68 1.32 -11.07 -16.46
CA LYS A 68 2.52 -10.62 -17.16
C LYS A 68 2.47 -9.09 -17.39
N PRO A 69 3.61 -8.45 -17.71
CA PRO A 69 3.65 -7.01 -17.98
C PRO A 69 2.60 -6.53 -18.98
N ASN A 70 2.34 -7.25 -20.07
CA ASN A 70 1.37 -6.78 -21.06
C ASN A 70 -0.10 -7.04 -20.64
N ASP A 71 -0.32 -7.81 -19.57
CA ASP A 71 -1.67 -8.09 -19.09
C ASP A 71 -2.22 -6.93 -18.25
N TYR A 72 -1.39 -6.21 -17.49
CA TYR A 72 -1.86 -5.10 -16.64
C TYR A 72 -2.45 -3.94 -17.46
N GLU A 73 -2.06 -3.80 -18.73
CA GLU A 73 -2.59 -2.79 -19.66
C GLU A 73 -4.02 -3.11 -20.13
N LYS A 74 -4.50 -4.35 -19.93
CA LYS A 74 -5.85 -4.75 -20.33
C LYS A 74 -6.88 -4.25 -19.31
N PRO A 75 -8.03 -3.69 -19.74
CA PRO A 75 -9.04 -3.14 -18.84
C PRO A 75 -9.52 -4.12 -17.76
N GLN A 76 -9.72 -5.39 -18.12
CA GLN A 76 -10.18 -6.43 -17.19
C GLN A 76 -9.14 -6.77 -16.11
N THR A 77 -7.86 -6.65 -16.42
CA THR A 77 -6.77 -6.93 -15.47
C THR A 77 -6.51 -5.72 -14.58
N LEU A 78 -6.71 -4.52 -15.11
CA LEU A 78 -6.57 -3.27 -14.38
C LEU A 78 -7.43 -3.21 -13.11
N GLU A 79 -8.67 -3.71 -13.16
CA GLU A 79 -9.55 -3.74 -11.99
C GLU A 79 -9.06 -4.71 -10.91
N VAL A 80 -8.53 -5.87 -11.30
CA VAL A 80 -7.90 -6.82 -10.38
C VAL A 80 -6.68 -6.20 -9.71
N VAL A 81 -5.82 -5.52 -10.49
CA VAL A 81 -4.63 -4.83 -9.95
C VAL A 81 -5.03 -3.70 -9.00
N LYS A 82 -6.07 -2.92 -9.30
CA LYS A 82 -6.60 -1.89 -8.38
C LYS A 82 -7.08 -2.48 -7.06
N ASN A 83 -7.71 -3.65 -7.08
CA ASN A 83 -8.09 -4.35 -5.86
C ASN A 83 -6.88 -4.80 -5.04
N MET A 84 -5.81 -5.29 -5.71
CA MET A 84 -4.55 -5.60 -5.04
C MET A 84 -3.88 -4.36 -4.43
N GLU A 85 -3.86 -3.24 -5.16
CA GLU A 85 -3.37 -1.95 -4.64
C GLU A 85 -4.15 -1.55 -3.39
N LYS A 86 -5.49 -1.68 -3.41
CA LYS A 86 -6.34 -1.37 -2.26
C LYS A 86 -6.03 -2.25 -1.04
N GLU A 87 -5.83 -3.55 -1.23
CA GLU A 87 -5.40 -4.46 -0.16
C GLU A 87 -4.03 -4.07 0.40
N CYS A 88 -3.05 -3.84 -0.48
CA CYS A 88 -1.71 -3.44 -0.09
C CYS A 88 -1.67 -2.07 0.61
N SER A 89 -2.54 -1.14 0.22
CA SER A 89 -2.74 0.11 0.96
C SER A 89 -3.23 -0.14 2.38
N ASN A 90 -4.18 -1.06 2.57
CA ASN A 90 -4.65 -1.40 3.91
C ASN A 90 -3.55 -2.03 4.77
N GLU A 91 -2.77 -2.94 4.19
CA GLU A 91 -1.65 -3.59 4.89
C GLU A 91 -0.51 -2.61 5.22
N SER A 92 -0.30 -1.58 4.39
CA SER A 92 0.77 -0.60 4.58
C SER A 92 0.65 0.16 5.90
N TYR A 93 -0.56 0.32 6.43
CA TYR A 93 -0.78 1.03 7.70
C TYR A 93 -0.11 0.34 8.88
N GLU A 94 -0.01 -0.99 8.88
CA GLU A 94 0.63 -1.74 9.95
C GLU A 94 2.12 -1.99 9.67
N LYS A 95 2.45 -2.30 8.41
CA LYS A 95 3.72 -2.95 8.08
C LYS A 95 4.84 -2.01 7.66
N SER A 96 4.57 -0.71 7.52
CA SER A 96 5.56 0.26 7.04
C SER A 96 5.98 1.31 8.07
N LEU A 97 5.65 1.13 9.35
CA LEU A 97 5.94 2.10 10.41
C LEU A 97 7.14 1.67 11.28
N THR A 98 8.00 2.61 11.64
CA THR A 98 9.19 2.35 12.48
C THR A 98 8.90 2.54 13.97
N ARG A 99 9.79 2.04 14.85
CA ARG A 99 9.70 2.30 16.30
C ARG A 99 9.92 3.78 16.67
N GLU A 100 10.77 4.51 15.95
CA GLU A 100 10.93 5.96 16.15
C GLU A 100 9.67 6.74 15.74
N ASP A 101 9.00 6.32 14.66
CA ASP A 101 7.70 6.90 14.28
C ASP A 101 6.69 6.68 15.41
N ILE A 102 6.64 5.46 15.97
CA ILE A 102 5.78 5.13 17.11
C ILE A 102 6.07 6.02 18.33
N ALA A 103 7.34 6.31 18.64
CA ALA A 103 7.71 7.10 19.82
C ALA A 103 7.33 8.59 19.71
N ARG A 104 7.39 9.18 18.52
CA ARG A 104 7.05 10.60 18.27
C ARG A 104 5.53 10.86 18.34
N VAL A 105 4.72 9.81 18.22
CA VAL A 105 3.23 9.83 18.21
C VAL A 105 2.62 9.91 19.62
N TRP A 106 3.39 9.67 20.68
CA TRP A 106 2.91 9.57 22.05
C TRP A 106 2.67 10.93 22.74
N ASN A 107 1.79 11.76 22.18
CA ASN A 107 1.15 12.85 22.92
C ASN A 107 -0.31 12.50 23.26
N PRO A 108 -0.62 12.15 24.52
CA PRO A 108 -1.97 11.80 24.96
C PRO A 108 -3.03 12.88 24.70
N GLU A 109 -2.64 14.16 24.69
CA GLU A 109 -3.57 15.27 24.41
C GLU A 109 -3.96 15.33 22.93
N ILE A 110 -3.02 15.00 22.04
CA ILE A 110 -3.29 14.92 20.61
C ILE A 110 -4.27 13.77 20.34
N ILE A 111 -3.98 12.55 20.83
CA ILE A 111 -4.88 11.40 20.63
C ILE A 111 -6.28 11.70 21.17
N ARG A 112 -6.38 12.33 22.35
CA ARG A 112 -7.67 12.77 22.91
C ARG A 112 -8.42 13.72 21.99
N SER A 113 -7.72 14.62 21.30
CA SER A 113 -8.32 15.60 20.39
C SER A 113 -8.84 14.94 19.10
N TYR A 114 -8.11 13.97 18.54
CA TYR A 114 -8.61 13.13 17.44
C TYR A 114 -9.85 12.34 17.86
N LYS A 115 -9.78 11.67 19.01
CA LYS A 115 -10.87 10.83 19.52
C LYS A 115 -12.18 11.59 19.65
N LYS A 116 -12.14 12.86 20.09
CA LYS A 116 -13.34 13.72 20.18
C LYS A 116 -14.07 13.88 18.85
N ILE A 117 -13.36 13.84 17.73
CA ILE A 117 -13.94 13.95 16.37
C ILE A 117 -14.35 12.57 15.85
N LEU A 118 -13.50 11.56 16.05
CA LEU A 118 -13.67 10.24 15.46
C LEU A 118 -14.73 9.38 16.18
N LYS A 119 -14.80 9.42 17.52
CA LYS A 119 -15.74 8.58 18.29
C LYS A 119 -17.20 8.83 17.88
N PRO A 120 -17.69 10.07 17.74
CA PRO A 120 -19.05 10.33 17.24
C PRO A 120 -19.34 9.72 15.87
N ILE A 121 -18.37 9.74 14.94
CA ILE A 121 -18.51 9.17 13.60
C ILE A 121 -18.81 7.66 13.69
N PHE A 122 -18.10 6.94 14.56
CA PHE A 122 -18.32 5.51 14.74
C PHE A 122 -19.63 5.21 15.50
N ILE A 123 -20.01 6.02 16.47
CA ILE A 123 -21.34 5.90 17.12
C ILE A 123 -22.46 6.04 16.09
N GLN A 124 -22.37 7.04 15.20
CA GLN A 124 -23.35 7.25 14.13
C GLN A 124 -23.43 6.07 13.15
N LYS A 125 -22.34 5.31 13.00
CA LYS A 125 -22.28 4.09 12.19
C LYS A 125 -22.80 2.84 12.92
N GLY A 126 -23.31 2.99 14.15
CA GLY A 126 -23.98 1.92 14.90
C GLY A 126 -23.10 1.17 15.90
N PHE A 127 -21.87 1.62 16.15
CA PHE A 127 -21.02 1.03 17.18
C PHE A 127 -21.46 1.47 18.58
N LYS A 128 -21.39 0.55 19.55
CA LYS A 128 -21.61 0.87 20.97
C LYS A 128 -20.50 1.81 21.48
N ASP A 129 -20.76 2.53 22.58
CA ASP A 129 -19.86 3.58 23.08
C ASP A 129 -18.43 3.09 23.34
N ASP A 130 -18.30 1.91 23.93
CA ASP A 130 -17.04 1.21 24.22
C ASP A 130 -16.31 0.80 22.94
N GLN A 131 -17.02 0.19 22.00
CA GLN A 131 -16.48 -0.21 20.69
C GLN A 131 -16.04 1.02 19.88
N ALA A 132 -16.88 2.04 19.81
CA ALA A 132 -16.59 3.29 19.11
C ALA A 132 -15.41 4.03 19.75
N SER A 133 -15.29 3.98 21.08
CA SER A 133 -14.15 4.53 21.81
C SER A 133 -12.85 3.84 21.44
N TYR A 134 -12.83 2.50 21.43
CA TYR A 134 -11.67 1.72 21.02
C TYR A 134 -11.28 1.98 19.56
N ILE A 135 -12.25 1.88 18.65
CA ILE A 135 -12.04 2.10 17.21
C ILE A 135 -11.52 3.52 16.98
N ALA A 136 -12.04 4.52 17.68
CA ALA A 136 -11.57 5.90 17.57
C ALA A 136 -10.14 6.09 18.08
N ASP A 137 -9.73 5.44 19.17
CA ASP A 137 -8.34 5.50 19.67
C ASP A 137 -7.37 4.88 18.67
N CYS A 138 -7.69 3.68 18.17
CA CYS A 138 -6.89 3.03 17.13
C CYS A 138 -6.89 3.84 15.82
N THR A 139 -8.02 4.43 15.44
CA THR A 139 -8.09 5.25 14.21
C THR A 139 -7.30 6.54 14.36
N ALA A 140 -7.41 7.20 15.51
CA ALA A 140 -6.61 8.38 15.84
C ALA A 140 -5.12 8.08 15.74
N TYR A 141 -4.69 6.95 16.30
CA TYR A 141 -3.33 6.45 16.24
C TYR A 141 -2.87 6.28 14.79
N THR A 142 -3.61 5.52 13.99
CA THR A 142 -3.22 5.20 12.62
C THR A 142 -3.27 6.40 11.66
N LEU A 143 -4.20 7.34 11.85
CA LEU A 143 -4.27 8.58 11.06
C LEU A 143 -3.13 9.54 11.41
N PHE A 144 -2.85 9.68 12.71
CA PHE A 144 -1.73 10.50 13.14
C PHE A 144 -0.40 9.95 12.60
N GLN A 145 -0.21 8.62 12.56
CA GLN A 145 0.96 7.98 11.93
C GLN A 145 1.13 8.31 10.45
N GLN A 146 0.07 8.76 9.78
CA GLN A 146 0.08 9.17 8.38
C GLN A 146 0.27 10.68 8.19
N ASN A 147 0.60 11.41 9.25
CA ASN A 147 0.63 12.88 9.27
C ASN A 147 -0.69 13.53 8.85
N VAL A 148 -1.81 12.80 8.93
CA VAL A 148 -3.15 13.40 8.82
C VAL A 148 -3.30 14.26 10.06
N THR A 149 -3.74 15.51 9.90
CA THR A 149 -3.95 16.46 11.00
C THR A 149 -5.40 16.46 11.48
N ILE A 150 -5.67 17.10 12.62
CA ILE A 150 -7.04 17.30 13.12
C ILE A 150 -7.90 18.07 12.12
N ALA A 151 -7.31 19.03 11.41
CA ALA A 151 -8.00 19.82 10.40
C ALA A 151 -8.39 18.96 9.19
N ASP A 152 -7.54 18.02 8.80
CA ASP A 152 -7.82 17.08 7.71
C ASP A 152 -9.02 16.18 8.01
N LEU A 153 -9.27 15.84 9.28
CA LEU A 153 -10.42 15.01 9.67
C LEU A 153 -11.78 15.63 9.36
N GLN A 154 -11.83 16.96 9.22
CA GLN A 154 -13.05 17.70 8.88
C GLN A 154 -13.24 17.82 7.36
N ASP A 155 -12.21 17.51 6.58
CA ASP A 155 -12.27 17.55 5.12
C ASP A 155 -12.89 16.25 4.57
N PRO A 156 -13.96 16.34 3.77
CA PRO A 156 -14.64 15.18 3.18
C PRO A 156 -13.71 14.23 2.41
N ARG A 157 -12.59 14.72 1.86
CA ARG A 157 -11.60 13.90 1.14
C ARG A 157 -10.97 12.82 2.01
N TYR A 158 -10.94 13.02 3.33
CA TYR A 158 -10.38 12.07 4.29
C TYR A 158 -11.42 11.09 4.85
N GLN A 159 -12.71 11.22 4.54
CA GLN A 159 -13.72 10.27 5.03
C GLN A 159 -13.42 8.83 4.64
N ASN A 160 -13.04 8.60 3.37
CA ASN A 160 -12.67 7.26 2.89
C ASN A 160 -11.48 6.68 3.66
N LEU A 161 -10.55 7.53 4.07
CA LEU A 161 -9.39 7.11 4.86
C LEU A 161 -9.80 6.78 6.30
N ILE A 162 -10.59 7.65 6.93
CA ILE A 162 -11.13 7.44 8.28
C ILE A 162 -11.93 6.14 8.34
N GLU A 163 -12.78 5.87 7.35
CA GLU A 163 -13.57 4.65 7.28
C GLU A 163 -12.70 3.41 7.11
N ARG A 164 -11.71 3.45 6.21
CA ARG A 164 -10.79 2.35 5.96
C ARG A 164 -9.99 1.99 7.20
N VAL A 165 -9.43 2.99 7.86
CA VAL A 165 -8.68 2.83 9.10
C VAL A 165 -9.60 2.35 10.23
N GLY A 166 -10.82 2.90 10.32
CA GLY A 166 -11.81 2.48 11.30
C GLY A 166 -12.22 1.01 11.14
N MET A 167 -12.43 0.54 9.91
CA MET A 167 -12.69 -0.87 9.61
C MET A 167 -11.53 -1.77 10.01
N PHE A 168 -10.30 -1.33 9.76
CA PHE A 168 -9.10 -2.04 10.22
C PHE A 168 -9.09 -2.16 11.75
N CYS A 169 -9.31 -1.07 12.47
CA CYS A 169 -9.37 -1.06 13.93
C CYS A 169 -10.52 -1.88 14.50
N GLN A 170 -11.65 -1.96 13.80
CA GLN A 170 -12.74 -2.86 14.15
C GLN A 170 -12.32 -4.34 14.05
N GLN A 171 -11.58 -4.71 13.01
CA GLN A 171 -11.09 -6.08 12.86
C GLN A 171 -10.10 -6.45 13.98
N GLU A 172 -9.24 -5.52 14.39
CA GLU A 172 -8.34 -5.71 15.54
C GLU A 172 -9.12 -5.89 16.86
N LEU A 173 -10.19 -5.10 17.08
CA LEU A 173 -11.07 -5.28 18.24
C LEU A 173 -11.71 -6.67 18.27
N ILE A 174 -12.10 -7.21 17.11
CA ILE A 174 -12.68 -8.56 17.00
C ILE A 174 -11.61 -9.63 17.28
N ARG A 175 -10.35 -9.44 16.87
CA ARG A 175 -9.27 -10.40 17.14
C ARG A 175 -8.84 -10.47 18.60
N GLN A 176 -9.08 -9.41 19.36
CA GLN A 176 -8.72 -9.33 20.78
C GLN A 176 -9.80 -9.90 21.72
N ASN A 177 -10.99 -10.20 21.20
CA ASN A 177 -12.12 -10.79 21.93
C ASN A 177 -12.41 -12.22 21.45
#